data_AF-A0A1A2G2G5-F1
#
_entry.id   AF-A0A1A2G2G5-F1
#
_cell.length_a   1.000
_cell.length_b   1.000
_cell.length_c   1.000
_cell.angle_alpha   90.00
_cell.angle_beta   90.00
_cell.angle_gamma   90.00
#
_symmetry.space_group_name_H-M   'P 1'
#
loop_
_entity.id
_entity.type
_entity.pdbx_description
1 polymer ?
#
loop_
_entity_poly.entity_id
_entity_poly.type
_entity_poly.pdbx_seq_one_letter_code
_entity_poly.pdbx_strand_id
1 'polypeptide(L)'
;MPTSRKVLCVIYGVIAVAALIACWSQTVAYVHSPTDFFVNFWRDAKVTAASRNITADALMLGIAVVILMVIEARKHKVRFVWAYVAACYFIAISVAFPLFLIARELRLGASEPPRLHAADTVLLAVLAVAFGALTIWIDVP
;
A
#
# COMPACT_ATOMS: atom_id res chain seq x y z
N MET A 1 -15.11 19.42 0.04
CA MET A 1 -14.12 18.61 -0.69
C MET A 1 -14.51 18.55 -2.16
N PRO A 2 -13.61 18.94 -3.08
CA PRO A 2 -13.85 18.81 -4.52
C PRO A 2 -14.03 17.34 -4.94
N THR A 3 -14.85 17.10 -5.98
CA THR A 3 -15.27 15.75 -6.44
C THR A 3 -14.09 14.86 -6.80
N SER A 4 -13.07 15.41 -7.50
CA SER A 4 -11.84 14.68 -7.87
C SER A 4 -11.13 14.04 -6.67
N ARG A 5 -11.13 14.70 -5.50
CA ARG A 5 -10.49 14.16 -4.30
C ARG A 5 -11.30 13.06 -3.64
N LYS A 6 -12.63 13.14 -3.71
CA LYS A 6 -13.49 12.05 -3.25
C LYS A 6 -13.19 10.79 -4.07
N VAL A 7 -13.02 10.94 -5.38
CA VAL A 7 -12.62 9.84 -6.27
C VAL A 7 -11.26 9.28 -5.87
N LEU A 8 -10.24 10.11 -5.61
CA LEU A 8 -8.94 9.63 -5.13
C LEU A 8 -9.05 8.87 -3.80
N CYS A 9 -9.81 9.40 -2.83
CA CYS A 9 -10.03 8.71 -1.56
C CYS A 9 -10.70 7.34 -1.76
N VAL A 10 -11.68 7.25 -2.67
CA VAL A 10 -12.34 5.97 -3.02
C VAL A 10 -11.34 5.02 -3.68
N ILE A 11 -10.56 5.48 -4.65
CA ILE A 11 -9.53 4.66 -5.32
C ILE A 11 -8.52 4.11 -4.30
N TYR A 12 -7.97 4.97 -3.43
CA TYR A 12 -7.06 4.53 -2.39
C TYR A 12 -7.72 3.57 -1.41
N GLY A 13 -9.00 3.76 -1.09
CA GLY A 13 -9.76 2.85 -0.25
C GLY A 13 -9.93 1.48 -0.89
N VAL A 14 -10.28 1.43 -2.17
CA VAL A 14 -10.39 0.18 -2.95
C VAL A 14 -9.05 -0.54 -3.02
N ILE A 15 -7.95 0.19 -3.30
CA ILE A 15 -6.60 -0.39 -3.29
C ILE A 15 -6.25 -0.96 -1.92
N ALA A 16 -6.53 -0.23 -0.83
CA ALA A 16 -6.26 -0.71 0.52
C ALA A 16 -7.03 -1.99 0.85
N VAL A 17 -8.30 -2.09 0.47
CA VAL A 17 -9.12 -3.28 0.70
C VAL A 17 -8.63 -4.45 -0.15
N ALA A 18 -8.36 -4.24 -1.44
CA ALA A 18 -7.85 -5.28 -2.32
C ALA A 18 -6.48 -5.80 -1.85
N ALA A 19 -5.57 -4.90 -1.49
CA ALA A 19 -4.27 -5.26 -0.94
C ALA A 19 -4.39 -5.99 0.40
N LEU A 20 -5.35 -5.62 1.24
CA LEU A 20 -5.59 -6.31 2.50
C LEU A 20 -5.99 -7.76 2.23
N ILE A 21 -6.95 -7.98 1.33
CA ILE A 21 -7.41 -9.33 0.96
C ILE A 21 -6.25 -10.16 0.40
N ALA A 22 -5.49 -9.62 -0.55
CA ALA A 22 -4.40 -10.33 -1.21
C ALA A 22 -3.20 -10.62 -0.28
N CYS A 23 -2.79 -9.67 0.55
CA CYS A 23 -1.67 -9.90 1.48
C CYS A 23 -2.08 -10.80 2.64
N TRP A 24 -3.31 -10.67 3.15
CA TRP A 24 -3.77 -11.45 4.30
C TRP A 24 -4.23 -12.85 3.96
N SER A 25 -4.72 -13.12 2.74
CA SER A 25 -5.00 -14.49 2.29
C SER A 25 -3.78 -15.40 2.46
N GLN A 26 -2.58 -14.87 2.18
CA GLN A 26 -1.31 -15.58 2.32
C GLN A 26 -0.76 -15.54 3.75
N THR A 27 -0.91 -14.38 4.43
CA THR A 27 -0.32 -14.15 5.76
C THR A 27 -1.03 -14.96 6.87
N VAL A 28 -2.32 -15.27 6.71
CA VAL A 28 -3.10 -16.07 7.70
C VAL A 28 -2.44 -17.42 8.02
N ALA A 29 -1.69 -18.01 7.08
CA ALA A 29 -0.94 -19.24 7.31
C ALA A 29 0.08 -19.13 8.47
N TYR A 30 0.55 -17.92 8.78
CA TYR A 30 1.60 -17.66 9.77
C TYR A 30 1.07 -17.08 11.09
N VAL A 31 -0.24 -16.90 11.26
CA VAL A 31 -0.84 -16.25 12.44
C VAL A 31 -1.03 -17.22 13.62
N HIS A 32 -0.75 -18.51 13.42
CA HIS A 32 -0.90 -19.57 14.43
C HIS A 32 -0.04 -19.36 15.68
N SER A 33 1.14 -18.75 15.53
CA SER A 33 1.98 -18.35 16.65
C SER A 33 2.79 -17.09 16.32
N PRO A 34 3.21 -16.29 17.34
CA PRO A 34 4.11 -15.17 17.09
C PRO A 34 5.41 -15.60 16.41
N THR A 35 5.91 -16.80 16.71
CA THR A 35 7.12 -17.34 16.10
C THR A 35 6.92 -17.63 14.61
N ASP A 36 5.76 -18.15 14.21
CA ASP A 36 5.45 -18.39 12.80
C ASP A 36 5.42 -17.08 12.01
N PHE A 37 4.80 -16.04 12.57
CA PHE A 37 4.71 -14.72 11.95
C PHE A 37 6.06 -13.98 11.89
N PHE A 38 6.86 -14.01 12.95
CA PHE A 38 8.12 -13.25 13.01
C PHE A 38 9.35 -14.02 12.51
N VAL A 39 9.32 -15.35 12.47
CA VAL A 39 10.48 -16.16 12.10
C VAL A 39 10.21 -16.94 10.81
N ASN A 40 9.12 -17.70 10.76
CA ASN A 40 8.87 -18.59 9.61
C ASN A 40 8.48 -17.80 8.36
N PHE A 41 7.65 -16.76 8.48
CA PHE A 41 7.36 -15.83 7.38
C PHE A 41 8.64 -15.24 6.75
N TRP A 42 9.56 -14.74 7.57
CA TRP A 42 10.81 -14.15 7.08
C TRP A 42 11.81 -15.16 6.55
N ARG A 43 11.76 -16.40 7.05
CA ARG A 43 12.52 -17.52 6.48
C ARG A 43 12.01 -17.80 5.07
N ASP A 44 10.70 -17.97 4.91
CA ASP A 44 10.07 -18.32 3.64
C ASP A 44 10.17 -17.19 2.60
N ALA A 45 10.05 -15.94 3.04
CA ALA A 45 10.28 -14.76 2.20
C ALA A 45 11.69 -14.70 1.57
N LYS A 46 12.67 -15.46 2.09
CA LYS A 46 14.06 -15.45 1.61
C LYS A 46 14.57 -16.80 1.09
N VAL A 47 13.69 -17.77 0.85
CA VAL A 47 14.08 -19.12 0.39
C VAL A 47 14.63 -19.10 -1.04
N THR A 48 13.96 -18.40 -1.96
CA THR A 48 14.33 -18.39 -3.38
C THR A 48 15.00 -17.07 -3.78
N ALA A 49 15.71 -17.08 -4.90
CA ALA A 49 16.27 -15.84 -5.46
C ALA A 49 15.17 -14.81 -5.79
N ALA A 50 14.03 -15.28 -6.31
CA ALA A 50 12.88 -14.44 -6.61
C ALA A 50 12.26 -13.81 -5.35
N SER A 51 12.02 -14.60 -4.31
CA SER A 51 11.43 -14.12 -3.06
C SER A 51 12.36 -13.14 -2.34
N ARG A 52 13.68 -13.38 -2.37
CA ARG A 52 14.69 -12.45 -1.85
C ARG A 52 14.69 -11.12 -2.60
N ASN A 53 14.61 -11.15 -3.93
CA ASN A 53 14.58 -9.96 -4.76
C ASN A 53 13.33 -9.11 -4.45
N ILE A 54 12.14 -9.72 -4.46
CA ILE A 54 10.87 -9.01 -4.17
C ILE A 54 10.86 -8.48 -2.73
N THR A 55 11.38 -9.23 -1.77
CA THR A 55 11.49 -8.77 -0.38
C THR A 55 12.42 -7.57 -0.26
N ALA A 56 13.59 -7.60 -0.91
CA ALA A 56 14.53 -6.48 -0.90
C ALA A 56 13.92 -5.23 -1.57
N ASP A 57 13.25 -5.39 -2.71
CA ASP A 57 12.54 -4.33 -3.41
C ASP A 57 11.47 -3.68 -2.51
N ALA A 58 10.60 -4.51 -1.90
CA ALA A 58 9.56 -4.03 -0.99
C ALA A 58 10.13 -3.28 0.24
N LEU A 59 11.25 -3.74 0.80
CA LEU A 59 11.92 -3.07 1.91
C LEU A 59 12.51 -1.71 1.50
N MET A 60 13.17 -1.64 0.33
CA MET A 60 13.74 -0.38 -0.18
C MET A 60 12.65 0.63 -0.55
N LEU A 61 11.57 0.17 -1.21
CA LEU A 61 10.37 0.97 -1.45
C LEU A 61 9.77 1.44 -0.12
N GLY A 62 9.74 0.57 0.88
CA GLY A 62 9.23 0.88 2.21
C GLY A 62 9.95 2.02 2.91
N ILE A 63 11.27 2.11 2.78
CA ILE A 63 12.04 3.23 3.31
C ILE A 63 11.60 4.54 2.65
N ALA A 64 11.52 4.57 1.31
CA ALA A 64 11.09 5.76 0.57
C ALA A 64 9.66 6.19 0.94
N VAL A 65 8.74 5.23 1.07
CA VAL A 65 7.35 5.46 1.49
C VAL A 65 7.28 6.01 2.92
N VAL A 66 8.02 5.45 3.87
CA VAL A 66 8.03 5.94 5.26
C VAL A 66 8.57 7.37 5.33
N ILE A 67 9.64 7.68 4.59
CA ILE A 67 10.19 9.04 4.51
C ILE A 67 9.11 10.01 3.99
N LEU A 68 8.45 9.67 2.87
CA LEU A 68 7.37 10.47 2.31
C LEU A 68 6.23 10.67 3.32
N MET A 69 5.80 9.59 3.98
CA MET A 69 4.73 9.65 4.97
C MET A 69 5.06 10.58 6.13
N VAL A 70 6.28 10.50 6.67
CA VAL A 70 6.73 11.37 7.77
C VAL A 70 6.77 12.82 7.31
N ILE A 71 7.38 13.12 6.16
CA ILE A 71 7.48 14.49 5.64
C ILE A 71 6.09 15.09 5.39
N GLU A 72 5.24 14.39 4.66
CA GLU A 72 3.89 14.87 4.32
C GLU A 72 2.98 14.95 5.54
N ALA A 73 3.15 14.07 6.54
CA ALA A 73 2.42 14.17 7.80
C ALA A 73 2.77 15.44 8.57
N ARG A 74 4.05 15.84 8.59
CA ARG A 74 4.48 17.09 9.23
C ARG A 74 3.96 18.31 8.46
N LYS A 75 4.01 18.27 7.14
CA LYS A 75 3.52 19.35 6.25
C LYS A 75 2.01 19.57 6.36
N HIS A 76 1.22 18.50 6.31
CA HIS A 76 -0.25 18.56 6.30
C HIS A 76 -0.88 18.31 7.67
N LYS A 77 -0.08 18.28 8.74
CA LYS A 77 -0.50 18.04 10.14
C LYS A 77 -1.34 16.75 10.28
N VAL A 78 -0.95 15.66 9.62
CA VAL A 78 -1.59 14.35 9.79
C VAL A 78 -1.19 13.78 11.16
N ARG A 79 -2.19 13.48 12.00
CA ARG A 79 -1.97 12.85 13.31
C ARG A 79 -1.62 11.36 13.16
N PHE A 80 -0.84 10.83 14.10
CA PHE A 80 -0.50 9.40 14.20
C PHE A 80 0.24 8.79 13.01
N VAL A 81 1.14 9.52 12.34
CA VAL A 81 1.94 8.96 11.23
C VAL A 81 2.66 7.66 11.61
N TRP A 82 3.16 7.55 12.84
CA TRP A 82 3.82 6.34 13.33
C TRP A 82 2.90 5.14 13.46
N ALA A 83 1.59 5.33 13.65
CA ALA A 83 0.62 4.22 13.59
C ALA A 83 0.51 3.67 12.17
N TYR A 84 0.57 4.52 11.14
CA TYR A 84 0.62 4.06 9.75
C TYR A 84 1.95 3.36 9.44
N VAL A 85 3.08 3.88 9.95
CA VAL A 85 4.38 3.22 9.79
C VAL A 85 4.38 1.83 10.45
N ALA A 86 3.82 1.71 11.65
CA ALA A 86 3.64 0.41 12.30
C ALA A 86 2.72 -0.50 11.45
N ALA A 87 1.62 0.03 10.90
CA ALA A 87 0.73 -0.72 10.03
C ALA A 87 1.43 -1.19 8.73
N CYS A 88 2.40 -0.44 8.19
CA CYS A 88 3.21 -0.90 7.06
C CYS A 88 3.97 -2.20 7.38
N TYR A 89 4.42 -2.33 8.63
CA TYR A 89 5.18 -3.51 9.09
C TYR A 89 4.27 -4.68 9.48
N PHE A 90 3.17 -4.41 10.19
CA PHE A 90 2.31 -5.47 10.74
C PHE A 90 1.14 -5.90 9.85
N ILE A 91 0.68 -5.03 8.94
CA ILE A 91 -0.49 -5.31 8.10
C ILE A 91 -0.06 -5.55 6.67
N ALA A 92 0.49 -4.51 6.03
CA ALA A 92 1.11 -4.51 4.71
C ALA A 92 1.34 -3.06 4.31
N ILE A 93 2.48 -2.78 3.67
CA ILE A 93 2.75 -1.44 3.13
C ILE A 93 1.70 -1.01 2.09
N SER A 94 1.24 -1.95 1.26
CA SER A 94 0.22 -1.74 0.23
C SER A 94 -1.18 -1.45 0.78
N VAL A 95 -1.40 -1.61 2.10
CA VAL A 95 -2.64 -1.23 2.79
C VAL A 95 -2.43 0.09 3.53
N ALA A 96 -1.37 0.17 4.34
CA ALA A 96 -1.12 1.31 5.21
C ALA A 96 -0.80 2.60 4.43
N PHE A 97 -0.10 2.48 3.30
CA PHE A 97 0.25 3.65 2.48
C PHE A 97 -0.97 4.30 1.81
N PRO A 98 -1.87 3.57 1.12
CA PRO A 98 -3.11 4.17 0.62
C PRO A 98 -3.98 4.79 1.71
N LEU A 99 -4.08 4.16 2.90
CA LEU A 99 -4.81 4.75 4.03
C LEU A 99 -4.18 6.08 4.50
N PHE A 100 -2.85 6.16 4.51
CA PHE A 100 -2.14 7.41 4.76
C PHE A 100 -2.44 8.45 3.69
N LEU A 101 -2.47 8.08 2.41
CA LEU A 101 -2.81 9.00 1.31
C LEU A 101 -4.23 9.56 1.46
N ILE A 102 -5.21 8.76 1.91
CA ILE A 102 -6.54 9.26 2.25
C ILE A 102 -6.46 10.29 3.37
N ALA A 103 -5.80 9.96 4.48
CA ALA A 103 -5.66 10.87 5.63
C ALA A 103 -4.96 12.19 5.27
N ARG A 104 -4.00 12.13 4.34
CA ARG A 104 -3.33 13.27 3.73
C ARG A 104 -4.30 14.07 2.86
N GLU A 105 -5.00 13.44 1.93
CA GLU A 105 -5.93 14.10 0.99
C GLU A 105 -7.06 14.83 1.73
N LEU A 106 -7.51 14.26 2.85
CA LEU A 106 -8.51 14.89 3.71
C LEU A 106 -8.03 16.23 4.31
N ARG A 107 -6.71 16.43 4.42
CA ARG A 107 -6.09 17.64 5.00
C ARG A 107 -5.53 18.61 3.96
N LEU A 108 -5.50 18.25 2.68
CA LEU A 108 -4.98 19.11 1.60
C LEU A 108 -5.85 20.35 1.28
N GLY A 109 -6.87 20.67 2.08
CA GLY A 109 -7.65 21.91 1.99
C GLY A 109 -8.34 22.11 0.63
N ALA A 110 -8.40 23.35 0.12
CA ALA A 110 -8.97 23.69 -1.18
C ALA A 110 -7.93 23.76 -2.32
N SER A 111 -6.74 23.19 -2.14
CA SER A 111 -5.71 23.15 -3.19
C SER A 111 -6.27 22.56 -4.49
N GLU A 112 -5.87 23.12 -5.63
CA GLU A 112 -6.43 22.74 -6.92
C GLU A 112 -6.22 21.24 -7.18
N PRO A 113 -7.26 20.50 -7.61
CA PRO A 113 -7.10 19.09 -7.91
C PRO A 113 -6.12 18.91 -9.08
N PRO A 114 -5.24 17.89 -9.03
CA PRO A 114 -4.34 17.62 -10.15
C PRO A 114 -5.15 17.38 -11.43
N ARG A 115 -4.80 18.09 -12.50
CA ARG A 115 -5.41 17.94 -13.83
C ARG A 115 -4.69 16.80 -14.53
N LEU A 116 -5.29 15.61 -14.54
CA LEU A 116 -4.79 14.46 -15.28
C LEU A 116 -5.15 14.60 -16.75
N HIS A 117 -4.21 14.29 -17.64
CA HIS A 117 -4.52 14.21 -19.06
C HIS A 117 -5.35 12.93 -19.33
N ALA A 118 -6.09 12.91 -20.45
CA ALA A 118 -6.88 11.74 -20.82
C ALA A 118 -5.98 10.48 -20.98
N ALA A 119 -4.79 10.67 -21.53
CA ALA A 119 -3.79 9.61 -21.66
C ALA A 119 -3.36 9.02 -20.30
N ASP A 120 -3.13 9.86 -19.29
CA ASP A 120 -2.75 9.41 -17.94
C ASP A 120 -3.86 8.55 -17.33
N THR A 121 -5.12 8.97 -17.52
CA THR A 121 -6.28 8.25 -17.00
C THR A 121 -6.40 6.86 -17.62
N VAL A 122 -6.24 6.76 -18.95
CA VAL A 122 -6.27 5.49 -19.66
C VAL A 122 -5.13 4.58 -19.22
N LEU A 123 -3.91 5.12 -19.14
CA LEU A 123 -2.74 4.35 -18.75
C LEU A 123 -2.85 3.82 -17.31
N LEU A 124 -3.35 4.64 -16.39
CA LEU A 124 -3.60 4.23 -15.00
C LEU A 124 -4.67 3.14 -14.93
N ALA A 125 -5.75 3.24 -15.71
CA ALA A 125 -6.79 2.21 -15.74
C ALA A 125 -6.25 0.88 -16.27
N VAL A 126 -5.46 0.90 -17.34
CA VAL A 126 -4.80 -0.30 -17.90
C VAL A 126 -3.85 -0.92 -16.87
N LEU A 127 -3.01 -0.11 -16.22
CA LEU A 127 -2.10 -0.59 -15.18
C LEU A 127 -2.85 -1.19 -13.98
N ALA A 128 -3.95 -0.56 -13.55
CA ALA A 128 -4.76 -1.09 -12.46
C ALA A 128 -5.35 -2.46 -12.79
N VAL A 129 -5.88 -2.64 -14.01
CA VAL A 129 -6.38 -3.94 -14.49
C VAL A 129 -5.27 -4.97 -14.57
N ALA A 130 -4.12 -4.59 -15.15
CA ALA A 130 -2.98 -5.50 -15.31
C ALA A 130 -2.43 -5.96 -13.95
N PHE A 131 -2.22 -5.03 -13.01
CA PHE A 131 -1.75 -5.38 -11.67
C PHE A 131 -2.79 -6.18 -10.89
N GLY A 132 -4.08 -5.84 -10.99
CA GLY A 132 -5.15 -6.64 -10.38
C GLY A 132 -5.18 -8.08 -10.91
N ALA A 133 -5.03 -8.26 -12.23
CA ALA A 133 -4.96 -9.58 -12.85
C ALA A 133 -3.71 -10.36 -12.39
N LEU A 134 -2.55 -9.69 -12.30
CA LEU A 134 -1.33 -10.31 -11.78
C LEU A 134 -1.45 -10.73 -10.31
N THR A 135 -2.09 -9.91 -9.47
CA THR A 135 -2.35 -10.27 -8.07
C THR A 135 -3.21 -11.52 -7.97
N ILE A 136 -4.30 -11.60 -8.77
CA ILE A 136 -5.14 -12.79 -8.82
C ILE A 136 -4.34 -14.00 -9.31
N TRP A 137 -3.55 -13.84 -10.36
CA TRP A 137 -2.76 -14.94 -10.93
C TRP A 137 -1.75 -15.52 -9.94
N ILE A 138 -1.12 -14.68 -9.11
CA ILE A 138 -0.18 -15.12 -8.06
C ILE A 138 -0.90 -15.93 -6.97
N ASP A 139 -2.18 -15.64 -6.71
CA ASP A 139 -2.98 -16.32 -5.69
C ASP A 139 -3.59 -17.65 -6.18
N VAL A 140 -3.52 -17.97 -7.49
CA VAL A 140 -4.03 -19.23 -8.05
C VAL A 140 -2.96 -20.34 -7.87
N PRO A 141 -3.33 -21.51 -7.31
CA PRO A 141 -2.41 -22.62 -7.04
C PRO A 141 -1.88 -23.33 -8.30
#